data_AF-A0A8T7B065-F1
#
_entry.id   AF-A0A8T7B065-F1
#
_cell.length_a   1.000
_cell.length_b   1.000
_cell.length_c   1.000
_cell.angle_alpha   90.00
_cell.angle_beta   90.00
_cell.angle_gamma   90.00
#
_symmetry.space_group_name_H-M   'P 1'
#
loop_
_entity.id
_entity.type
_entity.pdbx_description
1 polymer ?
#
loop_
_entity_poly.entity_id
_entity_poly.type
_entity_poly.pdbx_seq_one_letter_code
_entity_poly.pdbx_strand_id
1 'polypeptide(L)' 'RVVDVAQAFRNGADYIVMGRPIRDARDPRAAAQAIQQTIADVFA' A
#
# COMPACT_ATOMS: atom_id res chain seq x y z
N ARG A 1 12.92 4.24 -5.76
CA ARG A 1 11.95 5.29 -5.36
C ARG A 1 10.67 4.57 -4.99
N VAL A 2 10.16 4.76 -3.77
CA VAL A 2 8.85 4.18 -3.39
C VAL A 2 7.78 5.13 -3.93
N VAL A 3 6.90 4.61 -4.78
CA VAL A 3 5.71 5.37 -5.21
C VAL A 3 4.69 5.23 -4.08
N ASP A 4 4.02 6.33 -3.76
CA ASP A 4 2.91 6.30 -2.81
C ASP A 4 1.80 5.37 -3.34
N VAL A 5 1.30 4.49 -2.47
CA VAL A 5 0.27 3.50 -2.79
C VAL A 5 -0.93 4.17 -3.44
N ALA A 6 -1.39 5.28 -2.87
CA ALA A 6 -2.56 5.97 -3.36
C ALA A 6 -2.34 6.55 -4.77
N GLN A 7 -1.14 7.03 -5.04
CA GLN A 7 -0.78 7.54 -6.37
C GLN A 7 -0.70 6.41 -7.40
N ALA A 8 -0.16 5.24 -7.04
CA ALA A 8 -0.08 4.11 -7.95
C ALA A 8 -1.47 3.68 -8.46
N PHE A 9 -2.45 3.55 -7.56
CA PHE A 9 -3.82 3.20 -7.93
C PHE A 9 -4.54 4.30 -8.72
N ARG A 10 -4.37 5.58 -8.35
CA ARG A 10 -4.90 6.71 -9.15
C ARG A 10 -4.33 6.77 -10.57
N ASN A 11 -3.12 6.26 -10.78
CA ASN A 11 -2.50 6.18 -12.10
C ASN A 11 -2.96 4.95 -12.91
N GLY A 12 -3.88 4.14 -12.39
CA GLY A 12 -4.44 2.97 -13.07
C GLY A 12 -3.66 1.66 -12.85
N ALA A 13 -2.88 1.54 -11.76
CA ALA A 13 -2.28 0.26 -11.41
C ALA A 13 -3.34 -0.72 -10.89
N ASP A 14 -3.37 -1.94 -11.43
CA ASP A 14 -4.26 -3.01 -10.95
C ASP A 14 -3.73 -3.68 -9.67
N TYR A 15 -2.42 -3.73 -9.50
CA TYR A 15 -1.77 -4.27 -8.31
C TYR A 15 -0.40 -3.62 -8.07
N ILE A 16 0.06 -3.70 -6.82
CA ILE A 16 1.38 -3.24 -6.39
C ILE A 16 2.09 -4.35 -5.62
N VAL A 17 3.42 -4.40 -5.74
CA VAL A 17 4.25 -5.36 -5.00
C VAL A 17 4.90 -4.65 -3.82
N MET A 18 4.58 -5.11 -2.61
CA MET A 18 5.12 -4.56 -1.36
C MET A 18 6.17 -5.51 -0.77
N GLY A 19 7.39 -4.99 -0.57
CA GLY A 19 8.49 -5.72 0.05
C GLY A 19 8.85 -5.17 1.42
N ARG A 20 9.99 -4.47 1.49
CA ARG A 20 10.52 -3.85 2.73
C ARG A 20 9.50 -3.06 3.56
N PRO A 21 8.57 -2.27 2.98
CA PRO A 21 7.60 -1.52 3.77
C PRO A 21 6.72 -2.40 4.67
N ILE A 22 6.44 -3.65 4.28
CA ILE A 22 5.68 -4.60 5.11
C ILE A 22 6.65 -5.48 5.92
N ARG A 23 7.68 -6.02 5.27
CA ARG A 23 8.61 -6.98 5.90
C ARG A 23 9.41 -6.38 7.06
N ASP A 24 9.87 -5.15 6.89
CA ASP A 24 10.78 -4.51 7.85
C ASP A 24 9.99 -3.65 8.88
N ALA A 25 8.66 -3.65 8.82
CA ALA A 25 7.81 -2.96 9.78
C ALA A 25 7.82 -3.68 11.14
N ARG A 26 7.70 -2.89 12.23
CA ARG A 26 7.62 -3.43 13.59
C ARG A 26 6.45 -4.40 13.77
N ASP A 27 5.33 -4.12 13.09
CA ASP A 27 4.18 -5.01 12.98
C ASP A 27 3.80 -5.13 11.48
N PRO A 28 4.23 -6.20 10.80
CA PRO A 28 3.93 -6.42 9.39
C PRO A 28 2.42 -6.50 9.10
N ARG A 29 1.64 -7.05 10.03
CA ARG A 29 0.18 -7.19 9.86
C ARG A 29 -0.47 -5.81 9.92
N ALA A 30 -0.14 -5.01 10.93
CA ALA A 30 -0.66 -3.65 11.05
C ALA A 30 -0.27 -2.78 9.85
N ALA A 31 0.98 -2.91 9.37
CA ALA A 31 1.43 -2.20 8.17
C ALA A 31 0.61 -2.59 6.92
N ALA A 32 0.39 -3.89 6.72
CA ALA A 32 -0.45 -4.37 5.62
C ALA A 32 -1.89 -3.84 5.74
N GLN A 33 -2.49 -3.86 6.93
CA GLN A 33 -3.84 -3.33 7.16
C GLN A 33 -3.94 -1.83 6.88
N ALA A 34 -2.96 -1.04 7.30
CA ALA A 34 -2.92 0.39 7.01
C ALA A 34 -2.87 0.67 5.50
N ILE A 35 -2.07 -0.10 4.76
CA ILE A 35 -2.02 -0.02 3.29
C ILE A 35 -3.37 -0.38 2.67
N GLN A 36 -4.01 -1.47 3.14
CA GLN A 36 -5.33 -1.87 2.65
C GLN A 36 -6.38 -0.78 2.89
N GLN A 37 -6.32 -0.09 4.03
CA GLN A 37 -7.22 1.04 4.30
C GLN A 37 -6.99 2.18 3.31
N THR A 38 -5.74 2.55 3.03
CA THR A 38 -5.42 3.55 2.01
C THR A 38 -5.93 3.15 0.62
N ILE A 39 -5.85 1.87 0.26
CA ILE A 39 -6.39 1.37 -1.01
C ILE A 39 -7.92 1.51 -1.00
N ALA A 40 -8.59 1.10 0.07
CA ALA A 40 -10.05 1.25 0.20
C ALA A 40 -10.49 2.71 0.08
N ASP A 41 -9.78 3.65 0.70
CA ASP A 41 -10.08 5.08 0.65
C ASP A 41 -9.91 5.68 -0.75
N VAL A 42 -9.08 5.10 -1.62
CA VAL A 42 -8.92 5.53 -3.02
C VAL A 42 -10.12 5.12 -3.89
N PHE A 43 -10.83 4.06 -3.52
CA PHE A 43 -11.94 3.48 -4.29
C PHE A 43 -13.33 3.68 -3.64
N ALA A 44 -13.39 4.38 -2.51
CA ALA A 44 -14.63 4.83 -1.89
C ALA A 44 -15.25 5.99 -2.67
#